data_AF-A0AAW1ZCY5-F1
#
_entry.id   AF-A0AAW1ZCY5-F1
#
_cell.length_a   1.000
_cell.length_b   1.000
_cell.length_c   1.000
_cell.angle_alpha   90.00
_cell.angle_beta   90.00
_cell.angle_gamma   90.00
#
_symmetry.space_group_name_H-M   'P 1'
#
loop_
_entity.id
_entity.type
_entity.pdbx_description
1 polymer ?
#
loop_
_entity_poly.entity_id
_entity_poly.type
_entity_poly.pdbx_seq_one_letter_code
_entity_poly.pdbx_strand_id
1 'polypeptide(L)'
;MAQNIFFIEALVVVQLIYHLYPSDALEEKHFLHYKFTVLTKADTFPEFSAVGVCDDRQIAHYSNEGGVWKKEKNLTVDDWITGVPKEPFESREGYKDLLKTLSNCTILRCSELHVLQRIIGCELEKLPDGTVNLTVFDEYGFDGEDFISFNSDTMKWIDKNHKAKETKEEWDLHTERNQFIKDYLKNCIDWISTFNNTNNSRPRVHMFARKAPDDDSKLVLTCLATGFYPRDVQMNIRLYRNILEDQTSSGIRPNDDETFQMRISVKINRNHEGSYDCLLIHSSLTEPVSVKWEKHFLHYKFTVLTKADTFPEFSAVGVCDDRQIKHFSDEERVWILTEDDWTEPPKDPPDSRDWFIHQIRTLTNCTNSQCSELHVLQRIIGCELEKLPDGTVNLTVFDEYGFDGEDFISFNSDTMQWIDKNPKAKETKEKWDLHTERNKFLKYFLKNCMNWISKFNNTKRISPDVHVSVRKAPDDDSNLVLTCLATGFYPRDVQMNIRLNRINLEDQTSSGIRPNDDETFQMRISVKINRNHEGSYDCLLIHSSLTEPASVKWGKYHKFSLE
;
A
#
# COMPACT_ATOMS: atom_id res chain seq x y z
N MET A 1 -23.89 -58.97 26.59
CA MET A 1 -22.91 -58.91 25.48
C MET A 1 -22.39 -57.48 25.39
N ALA A 2 -21.09 -57.29 25.11
CA ALA A 2 -20.36 -56.06 24.76
C ALA A 2 -20.95 -54.70 25.22
N GLN A 3 -20.34 -54.06 26.22
CA GLN A 3 -19.42 -52.91 26.03
C GLN A 3 -20.17 -51.64 25.55
N ASN A 4 -20.55 -50.67 26.38
CA ASN A 4 -19.81 -49.92 27.42
C ASN A 4 -18.79 -48.91 26.85
N ILE A 5 -18.68 -47.75 27.52
CA ILE A 5 -17.65 -46.69 27.40
C ILE A 5 -18.02 -45.45 26.52
N PHE A 6 -17.72 -44.25 27.05
CA PHE A 6 -17.83 -42.88 26.51
C PHE A 6 -19.21 -42.22 26.32
N PHE A 7 -19.91 -42.00 27.44
CA PHE A 7 -20.58 -40.72 27.70
C PHE A 7 -19.76 -39.96 28.76
N ILE A 8 -18.81 -39.12 28.30
CA ILE A 8 -18.10 -38.00 28.97
C ILE A 8 -16.99 -37.60 27.98
N GLU A 9 -17.20 -36.50 27.25
CA GLU A 9 -16.17 -35.58 26.67
C GLU A 9 -16.77 -34.50 25.73
N ALA A 10 -18.02 -34.09 25.95
CA ALA A 10 -18.70 -33.07 25.14
C ALA A 10 -18.35 -31.60 25.54
N LEU A 11 -17.16 -31.35 26.13
CA LEU A 11 -16.87 -30.07 26.80
C LEU A 11 -15.42 -29.56 26.68
N VAL A 12 -14.57 -30.15 25.83
CA VAL A 12 -13.14 -29.75 25.70
C VAL A 12 -12.75 -29.31 24.27
N VAL A 13 -13.53 -29.67 23.24
CA VAL A 13 -13.10 -29.51 21.82
C VAL A 13 -13.36 -28.11 21.23
N VAL A 14 -14.00 -27.18 21.95
CA VAL A 14 -14.24 -25.80 21.46
C VAL A 14 -13.01 -24.89 21.64
N GLN A 15 -12.00 -25.30 22.41
CA GLN A 15 -10.90 -24.43 22.83
C GLN A 15 -9.57 -24.59 22.06
N LEU A 16 -9.51 -25.43 21.01
CA LEU A 16 -8.27 -25.75 20.28
C LEU A 16 -8.17 -25.24 18.84
N ILE A 17 -9.17 -24.52 18.33
CA ILE A 17 -9.14 -23.93 16.97
C ILE A 17 -8.72 -22.44 16.98
N TYR A 18 -8.65 -21.80 18.15
CA TYR A 18 -8.27 -20.38 18.29
C TYR A 18 -6.75 -20.08 18.24
N HIS A 19 -5.88 -21.08 18.05
CA HIS A 19 -4.41 -20.93 18.14
C HIS A 19 -3.65 -21.25 16.83
N LEU A 20 -4.27 -21.08 15.65
CA LEU A 20 -3.61 -21.29 14.35
C LEU A 20 -3.70 -20.11 13.36
N TYR A 21 -4.01 -18.91 13.88
CA TYR A 21 -3.51 -17.68 13.29
C TYR A 21 -2.43 -17.14 14.22
N PRO A 22 -1.27 -16.67 13.71
CA PRO A 22 -0.51 -15.65 14.42
C PRO A 22 -1.48 -14.50 14.70
N SER A 23 -1.48 -13.94 15.92
CA SER A 23 -2.16 -12.66 16.10
C SER A 23 -1.40 -11.64 15.26
N ASP A 24 -2.02 -11.16 14.18
CA ASP A 24 -1.61 -9.93 13.47
C ASP A 24 -1.88 -8.68 14.33
N ALA A 25 -1.75 -8.82 15.66
CA ALA A 25 -1.73 -7.73 16.61
C ALA A 25 -0.39 -7.02 16.45
N LEU A 26 -0.45 -5.70 16.24
CA LEU A 26 0.74 -4.87 16.21
C LEU A 26 1.37 -4.87 17.61
N GLU A 27 2.70 -4.74 17.67
CA GLU A 27 3.39 -4.32 18.88
C GLU A 27 2.86 -2.93 19.29
N GLU A 28 2.23 -2.82 20.46
CA GLU A 28 1.69 -1.53 20.95
C GLU A 28 2.74 -0.85 21.82
N LYS A 29 3.26 0.30 21.34
CA LYS A 29 4.12 1.17 22.15
C LYS A 29 3.30 2.32 22.73
N HIS A 30 3.49 2.55 24.02
CA HIS A 30 2.95 3.68 24.75
C HIS A 30 4.08 4.46 25.40
N PHE A 31 3.98 5.78 25.41
CA PHE A 31 5.02 6.66 25.94
C PHE A 31 4.40 7.64 26.91
N LEU A 32 4.95 7.74 28.12
CA LEU A 32 4.64 8.82 29.06
C LEU A 32 5.93 9.51 29.46
N HIS A 33 6.07 10.78 29.12
CA HIS A 33 7.31 11.51 29.35
C HIS A 33 7.12 13.00 29.56
N TYR A 34 7.93 13.54 30.47
CA TYR A 34 8.03 14.95 30.77
C TYR A 34 9.33 15.51 30.19
N LYS A 35 9.19 16.52 29.34
CA LYS A 35 10.31 17.26 28.75
C LYS A 35 10.47 18.58 29.48
N PHE A 36 11.70 18.94 29.81
CA PHE A 36 12.09 20.20 30.43
C PHE A 36 13.11 20.90 29.54
N THR A 37 13.08 22.23 29.50
CA THR A 37 14.10 23.04 28.82
C THR A 37 14.26 24.35 29.57
N VAL A 38 15.50 24.67 29.95
CA VAL A 38 15.88 25.89 30.66
C VAL A 38 17.01 26.61 29.91
N LEU A 39 16.96 27.94 29.87
CA LEU A 39 17.80 28.81 29.05
C LEU A 39 18.48 29.88 29.92
N THR A 40 19.74 30.23 29.63
CA THR A 40 20.42 31.36 30.30
C THR A 40 19.94 32.73 29.85
N LYS A 41 19.35 32.82 28.64
CA LYS A 41 18.83 34.05 28.06
C LYS A 41 17.53 33.79 27.30
N ALA A 42 16.56 34.65 27.52
CA ALA A 42 15.18 34.52 27.05
C ALA A 42 14.73 35.79 26.31
N ASP A 43 15.20 35.99 25.07
CA ASP A 43 14.78 37.16 24.27
C ASP A 43 13.37 36.97 23.69
N THR A 44 13.06 35.77 23.15
CA THR A 44 11.78 35.43 22.49
C THR A 44 11.11 34.17 23.03
N PHE A 45 11.82 33.36 23.82
CA PHE A 45 11.33 32.10 24.41
C PHE A 45 11.38 32.19 25.93
N PRO A 46 10.51 31.50 26.69
CA PRO A 46 10.56 31.53 28.14
C PRO A 46 11.86 30.90 28.69
N GLU A 47 12.44 31.49 29.74
CA GLU A 47 13.64 30.97 30.42
C GLU A 47 13.51 29.53 30.91
N PHE A 48 12.28 29.07 31.15
CA PHE A 48 11.96 27.71 31.53
C PHE A 48 10.68 27.27 30.83
N SER A 49 10.67 26.07 30.30
CA SER A 49 9.47 25.41 29.79
C SER A 49 9.49 23.95 30.20
N ALA A 50 8.31 23.40 30.48
CA ALA A 50 8.15 21.98 30.69
C ALA A 50 6.79 21.51 30.19
N VAL A 51 6.74 20.30 29.66
CA VAL A 51 5.55 19.69 29.04
C VAL A 51 5.51 18.20 29.35
N GLY A 52 4.34 17.71 29.76
CA GLY A 52 4.05 16.28 29.91
C GLY A 52 3.30 15.80 28.66
N VAL A 53 3.80 14.72 28.07
CA VAL A 53 3.25 14.09 26.86
C VAL A 53 2.95 12.63 27.16
N CYS A 54 1.77 12.16 26.75
CA CYS A 54 1.36 10.77 26.77
C CYS A 54 0.90 10.37 25.36
N ASP A 55 1.47 9.33 24.76
CA ASP A 55 1.15 8.86 23.39
C ASP A 55 1.03 10.03 22.38
N ASP A 56 2.10 10.82 22.29
CA ASP A 56 2.26 12.07 21.51
C ASP A 56 1.26 13.20 21.81
N ARG A 57 0.33 13.01 22.75
CA ARG A 57 -0.65 14.01 23.19
C ARG A 57 -0.13 14.81 24.39
N GLN A 58 -0.18 16.14 24.32
CA GLN A 58 0.13 16.99 25.47
C GLN A 58 -0.93 16.82 26.55
N ILE A 59 -0.53 16.39 27.75
CA ILE A 59 -1.43 16.20 28.90
C ILE A 59 -1.32 17.33 29.94
N ALA A 60 -0.15 17.98 30.01
CA ALA A 60 0.10 19.11 30.90
C ALA A 60 1.23 20.00 30.37
N HIS A 61 1.20 21.29 30.72
CA HIS A 61 2.28 22.25 30.47
C HIS A 61 2.58 23.08 31.71
N TYR A 62 3.83 23.50 31.88
CA TYR A 62 4.21 24.39 32.97
C TYR A 62 3.92 25.85 32.63
N SER A 63 3.16 26.54 33.49
CA SER A 63 2.79 27.93 33.27
C SER A 63 3.67 28.89 34.07
N ASN A 64 4.53 29.63 33.37
CA ASN A 64 5.46 30.58 34.00
C ASN A 64 4.80 31.74 34.76
N GLU A 65 3.60 32.16 34.36
CA GLU A 65 2.82 33.20 35.06
C GLU A 65 2.37 32.74 36.46
N GLY A 66 2.00 31.46 36.60
CA GLY A 66 1.49 30.89 37.84
C GLY A 66 2.53 30.12 38.66
N GLY A 67 3.67 29.76 38.07
CA GLY A 67 4.65 28.86 38.70
C GLY A 67 4.13 27.43 38.93
N VAL A 68 3.12 27.01 38.16
CA VAL A 68 2.38 25.76 38.35
C VAL A 68 2.14 25.03 37.04
N TRP A 69 2.00 23.72 37.11
CA TRP A 69 1.52 22.90 36.00
C TRP A 69 0.03 23.15 35.73
N LYS A 70 -0.29 23.43 34.47
CA LYS A 70 -1.66 23.50 33.94
C LYS A 70 -1.92 22.23 33.14
N LYS A 71 -3.08 21.61 33.37
CA LYS A 71 -3.54 20.41 32.65
C LYS A 71 -4.33 20.83 31.42
N GLU A 72 -4.29 20.03 30.35
CA GLU A 72 -5.09 20.31 29.16
C GLU A 72 -6.58 20.06 29.36
N LYS A 73 -7.42 20.93 28.79
CA LYS A 73 -8.87 20.97 29.05
C LYS A 73 -9.66 19.87 28.33
N ASN A 74 -9.07 19.19 27.35
CA ASN A 74 -9.72 18.20 26.49
C ASN A 74 -9.54 16.75 26.99
N LEU A 75 -9.27 16.57 28.28
CA LEU A 75 -9.10 15.27 28.94
C LEU A 75 -10.30 15.02 29.85
N THR A 76 -10.94 13.86 29.72
CA THR A 76 -12.21 13.54 30.37
C THR A 76 -12.04 13.28 31.86
N VAL A 77 -13.05 13.60 32.67
CA VAL A 77 -12.96 13.59 34.14
C VAL A 77 -12.63 12.20 34.71
N ASP A 78 -13.03 11.12 34.03
CA ASP A 78 -12.73 9.74 34.44
C ASP A 78 -11.26 9.34 34.24
N ASP A 79 -10.51 10.01 33.36
CA ASP A 79 -9.09 9.71 33.08
C ASP A 79 -8.15 10.03 34.27
N TRP A 80 -8.68 10.63 35.35
CA TRP A 80 -7.91 11.24 36.44
C TRP A 80 -8.22 10.69 37.85
N ILE A 81 -9.09 9.69 37.99
CA ILE A 81 -9.70 9.35 39.30
C ILE A 81 -8.72 8.67 40.28
N THR A 82 -7.70 7.94 39.82
CA THR A 82 -6.86 7.08 40.68
C THR A 82 -5.40 7.51 40.85
N GLY A 83 -4.84 8.37 40.00
CA GLY A 83 -3.47 8.84 40.18
C GLY A 83 -2.94 9.71 39.05
N VAL A 84 -2.80 11.01 39.31
CA VAL A 84 -2.05 11.92 38.43
C VAL A 84 -0.60 11.43 38.34
N PRO A 85 0.03 11.40 37.14
CA PRO A 85 1.47 11.28 37.07
C PRO A 85 2.07 12.47 37.82
N LYS A 86 2.71 12.20 38.96
CA LYS A 86 3.27 13.27 39.78
C LYS A 86 4.26 14.07 38.94
N GLU A 87 4.34 15.36 39.15
CA GLU A 87 5.32 16.14 38.44
C GLU A 87 6.73 15.82 39.01
N PRO A 88 7.77 15.70 38.16
CA PRO A 88 9.12 15.41 38.62
C PRO A 88 9.59 16.37 39.72
N PHE A 89 10.34 15.84 40.69
CA PHE A 89 10.68 16.49 41.97
C PHE A 89 11.43 17.83 41.85
N GLU A 90 12.09 18.10 40.73
CA GLU A 90 12.91 19.29 40.54
C GLU A 90 12.09 20.55 40.26
N SER A 91 12.32 21.58 41.10
CA SER A 91 11.73 22.90 40.91
C SER A 91 12.39 23.65 39.76
N ARG A 92 11.66 24.64 39.20
CA ARG A 92 12.21 25.57 38.19
C ARG A 92 13.55 26.18 38.63
N GLU A 93 13.66 26.57 39.89
CA GLU A 93 14.88 27.19 40.40
C GLU A 93 16.03 26.17 40.52
N GLY A 94 15.76 24.90 40.83
CA GLY A 94 16.74 23.82 40.78
C GLY A 94 17.33 23.61 39.37
N TYR A 95 16.49 23.62 38.33
CA TYR A 95 16.97 23.58 36.93
C TYR A 95 17.80 24.83 36.57
N LYS A 96 17.38 26.02 37.03
CA LYS A 96 18.13 27.26 36.80
C LYS A 96 19.48 27.27 37.52
N ASP A 97 19.55 26.74 38.73
CA ASP A 97 20.79 26.66 39.51
C ASP A 97 21.75 25.62 38.92
N LEU A 98 21.24 24.45 38.49
CA LEU A 98 22.02 23.48 37.73
C LEU A 98 22.58 24.09 36.43
N LEU A 99 21.76 24.82 35.66
CA LEU A 99 22.22 25.50 34.44
C LEU A 99 23.33 26.52 34.73
N LYS A 100 23.20 27.35 35.79
CA LYS A 100 24.23 28.32 36.20
C LYS A 100 25.55 27.64 36.56
N THR A 101 25.49 26.51 37.29
CA THR A 101 26.67 25.71 37.66
C THR A 101 27.36 25.15 36.43
N LEU A 102 26.61 24.52 35.51
CA LEU A 102 27.17 23.93 34.29
C LEU A 102 27.74 24.99 33.33
N SER A 103 27.10 26.16 33.22
CA SER A 103 27.55 27.26 32.36
C SER A 103 28.59 28.18 33.02
N ASN A 104 28.97 27.95 34.28
CA ASN A 104 29.82 28.86 35.09
C ASN A 104 29.38 30.35 35.06
N CYS A 105 28.08 30.61 34.96
CA CYS A 105 27.53 31.97 34.87
C CYS A 105 27.02 32.52 36.21
N THR A 106 26.97 33.86 36.31
CA THR A 106 26.21 34.57 37.33
C THR A 106 25.16 35.50 36.72
N ILE A 107 24.11 35.81 37.49
CA ILE A 107 22.83 36.45 37.10
C ILE A 107 22.94 37.74 36.27
N LEU A 108 24.10 38.41 36.25
CA LEU A 108 24.32 39.67 35.53
C LEU A 108 25.16 39.55 34.25
N ARG A 109 25.80 38.40 33.96
CA ARG A 109 26.64 38.18 32.77
C ARG A 109 26.74 36.70 32.37
N CYS A 110 25.78 36.21 31.58
CA CYS A 110 26.11 35.30 30.46
C CYS A 110 26.12 36.14 29.18
N SER A 111 27.19 36.09 28.39
CA SER A 111 27.18 36.60 27.01
C SER A 111 26.63 35.58 26.01
N GLU A 112 26.65 34.30 26.38
CA GLU A 112 26.30 33.16 25.53
C GLU A 112 25.00 32.48 26.01
N LEU A 113 24.26 31.92 25.06
CA LEU A 113 23.05 31.16 25.31
C LEU A 113 23.44 29.72 25.61
N HIS A 114 23.17 29.27 26.84
CA HIS A 114 23.28 27.86 27.22
C HIS A 114 21.89 27.27 27.42
N VAL A 115 21.78 25.98 27.09
CA VAL A 115 20.53 25.22 27.10
C VAL A 115 20.75 23.94 27.90
N LEU A 116 19.93 23.72 28.92
CA LEU A 116 19.83 22.43 29.60
C LEU A 116 18.43 21.86 29.34
N GLN A 117 18.39 20.61 28.89
CA GLN A 117 17.17 19.87 28.63
C GLN A 117 17.16 18.60 29.48
N ARG A 118 15.97 18.15 29.87
CA ARG A 118 15.75 16.85 30.50
C ARG A 118 14.56 16.15 29.86
N ILE A 119 14.64 14.84 29.68
CA ILE A 119 13.53 13.96 29.36
C ILE A 119 13.46 12.86 30.41
N ILE A 120 12.33 12.75 31.12
CA ILE A 120 12.08 11.71 32.13
C ILE A 120 10.74 11.05 31.84
N GLY A 121 10.70 9.71 31.89
CA GLY A 121 9.49 8.97 31.55
C GLY A 121 9.71 7.48 31.36
N CYS A 122 8.73 6.85 30.71
CA CYS A 122 8.79 5.46 30.31
C CYS A 122 8.19 5.22 28.93
N GLU A 123 8.66 4.13 28.32
CA GLU A 123 8.08 3.46 27.16
C GLU A 123 7.57 2.09 27.62
N LEU A 124 6.31 1.79 27.32
CA LEU A 124 5.65 0.52 27.60
C LEU A 124 5.33 -0.15 26.27
N GLU A 125 5.88 -1.33 26.07
CA GLU A 125 5.87 -2.07 24.80
C GLU A 125 5.13 -3.39 25.03
N LYS A 126 3.91 -3.50 24.50
CA LYS A 126 3.09 -4.73 24.58
C LYS A 126 3.35 -5.60 23.36
N LEU A 127 3.84 -6.80 23.59
CA LEU A 127 4.06 -7.81 22.55
C LEU A 127 2.75 -8.57 22.23
N PRO A 128 2.63 -9.15 21.02
CA PRO A 128 1.42 -9.86 20.58
C PRO A 128 1.04 -11.10 21.41
N ASP A 129 1.97 -11.61 22.22
CA ASP A 129 1.77 -12.73 23.16
C ASP A 129 1.24 -12.28 24.54
N GLY A 130 1.07 -10.97 24.75
CA GLY A 130 0.64 -10.36 26.01
C GLY A 130 1.79 -10.02 26.97
N THR A 131 3.05 -10.28 26.60
CA THR A 131 4.22 -9.82 27.36
C THR A 131 4.31 -8.29 27.32
N VAL A 132 4.66 -7.67 28.45
CA VAL A 132 4.83 -6.22 28.55
C VAL A 132 6.27 -5.89 28.95
N ASN A 133 6.98 -5.23 28.07
CA ASN A 133 8.30 -4.64 28.33
C ASN A 133 8.12 -3.21 28.84
N LEU A 134 8.87 -2.84 29.89
CA LEU A 134 8.96 -1.46 30.38
C LEU A 134 10.41 -0.98 30.21
N THR A 135 10.59 0.06 29.42
CA THR A 135 11.82 0.85 29.38
C THR A 135 11.58 2.14 30.16
N VAL A 136 12.49 2.51 31.05
CA VAL A 136 12.43 3.77 31.81
C VAL A 136 13.66 4.62 31.54
N PHE A 137 13.48 5.93 31.45
CA PHE A 137 14.55 6.87 31.13
C PHE A 137 14.46 8.14 31.98
N ASP A 138 15.62 8.68 32.32
CA ASP A 138 15.79 10.01 32.90
C ASP A 138 17.15 10.54 32.40
N GLU A 139 17.10 11.41 31.39
CA GLU A 139 18.26 11.83 30.62
C GLU A 139 18.32 13.35 30.53
N TYR A 140 19.53 13.90 30.64
CA TYR A 140 19.81 15.32 30.47
C TYR A 140 20.74 15.54 29.27
N GLY A 141 20.46 16.59 28.52
CA GLY A 141 21.34 17.13 27.48
C GLY A 141 21.71 18.58 27.80
N PHE A 142 22.96 18.96 27.53
CA PHE A 142 23.50 20.29 27.79
C PHE A 142 24.18 20.83 26.53
N ASP A 143 23.78 22.02 26.08
CA ASP A 143 24.24 22.69 24.85
C ASP A 143 24.18 21.80 23.58
N GLY A 144 23.19 20.90 23.53
CA GLY A 144 22.98 19.96 22.43
C GLY A 144 23.80 18.67 22.49
N GLU A 145 24.62 18.48 23.53
CA GLU A 145 25.35 17.23 23.79
C GLU A 145 24.63 16.40 24.88
N ASP A 146 24.63 15.07 24.74
CA ASP A 146 24.23 14.15 25.81
C ASP A 146 25.10 14.41 27.05
N PHE A 147 24.48 14.62 28.22
CA PHE A 147 25.18 15.01 29.44
C PHE A 147 25.23 13.86 30.46
N ILE A 148 24.10 13.45 31.01
CA ILE A 148 24.02 12.41 32.04
C ILE A 148 22.69 11.65 31.94
N SER A 149 22.68 10.34 32.22
CA SER A 149 21.47 9.52 32.24
C SER A 149 21.38 8.64 33.49
N PHE A 150 20.19 8.48 34.08
CA PHE A 150 19.99 7.60 35.22
C PHE A 150 19.86 6.12 34.81
N ASN A 151 20.55 5.23 35.54
CA ASN A 151 20.35 3.79 35.43
C ASN A 151 19.49 3.31 36.61
N SER A 152 18.22 2.98 36.31
CA SER A 152 17.21 2.60 37.30
C SER A 152 17.52 1.29 38.02
N ASP A 153 18.21 0.34 37.39
CA ASP A 153 18.59 -0.94 38.01
C ASP A 153 19.59 -0.72 39.15
N THR A 154 20.70 -0.05 38.85
CA THR A 154 21.81 0.21 39.78
C THR A 154 21.59 1.42 40.70
N MET A 155 20.61 2.27 40.40
CA MET A 155 20.33 3.54 41.09
C MET A 155 21.49 4.53 41.06
N LYS A 156 22.23 4.51 39.95
CA LYS A 156 23.39 5.37 39.68
C LYS A 156 23.24 6.10 38.36
N TRP A 157 23.92 7.21 38.24
CA TRP A 157 23.99 7.99 37.02
C TRP A 157 25.10 7.46 36.10
N ILE A 158 24.96 7.70 34.80
CA ILE A 158 25.95 7.40 33.77
C ILE A 158 26.35 8.73 33.13
N ASP A 159 27.62 9.08 33.27
CA ASP A 159 28.22 10.22 32.58
C ASP A 159 28.34 9.91 31.09
N LYS A 160 27.75 10.78 30.25
CA LYS A 160 27.84 10.66 28.79
C LYS A 160 29.04 11.43 28.24
N ASN A 161 29.51 12.43 28.97
CA ASN A 161 30.68 13.23 28.62
C ASN A 161 31.48 13.67 29.87
N HIS A 162 32.70 14.18 29.64
CA HIS A 162 33.63 14.54 30.71
C HIS A 162 33.15 15.65 31.66
N LYS A 163 32.26 16.56 31.20
CA LYS A 163 31.67 17.64 32.02
C LYS A 163 30.72 17.07 33.07
N ALA A 164 30.08 15.92 32.80
CA ALA A 164 29.11 15.30 33.68
C ALA A 164 29.74 14.52 34.86
N LYS A 165 31.06 14.32 34.86
CA LYS A 165 31.72 13.45 35.84
C LYS A 165 31.56 13.94 37.29
N GLU A 166 31.74 15.24 37.53
CA GLU A 166 31.58 15.82 38.87
C GLU A 166 30.12 15.76 39.34
N THR A 167 29.17 16.14 38.48
CA THR A 167 27.73 16.01 38.74
C THR A 167 27.32 14.57 39.00
N LYS A 168 27.88 13.59 38.28
CA LYS A 168 27.67 12.16 38.54
C LYS A 168 28.18 11.75 39.92
N GLU A 169 29.41 12.10 40.27
CA GLU A 169 30.01 11.75 41.57
C GLU A 169 29.19 12.35 42.72
N GLU A 170 28.65 13.57 42.55
CA GLU A 170 27.72 14.20 43.49
C GLU A 170 26.35 13.49 43.54
N TRP A 171 25.73 13.23 42.38
CA TRP A 171 24.35 12.70 42.32
C TRP A 171 24.28 11.21 42.67
N ASP A 172 25.36 10.44 42.50
CA ASP A 172 25.46 9.06 43.00
C ASP A 172 25.44 8.97 44.54
N LEU A 173 25.81 10.04 45.26
CA LEU A 173 25.73 10.10 46.73
C LEU A 173 24.29 10.34 47.23
N HIS A 174 23.42 10.89 46.40
CA HIS A 174 22.04 11.24 46.73
C HIS A 174 21.09 10.02 46.67
N THR A 175 21.41 8.99 47.46
CA THR A 175 20.73 7.68 47.44
C THR A 175 19.20 7.77 47.63
N GLU A 176 18.71 8.62 48.53
CA GLU A 176 17.27 8.85 48.73
C GLU A 176 16.58 9.46 47.48
N ARG A 177 17.24 10.40 46.80
CA ARG A 177 16.75 10.99 45.53
C ARG A 177 16.72 9.93 44.42
N ASN A 178 17.78 9.13 44.31
CA ASN A 178 17.87 8.08 43.29
C ASN A 178 16.83 6.96 43.53
N GLN A 179 16.54 6.62 44.79
CA GLN A 179 15.44 5.73 45.15
C GLN A 179 14.08 6.34 44.76
N PHE A 180 13.85 7.63 45.06
CA PHE A 180 12.62 8.32 44.66
C PHE A 180 12.44 8.33 43.13
N ILE A 181 13.49 8.58 42.35
CA ILE A 181 13.42 8.54 40.87
C ILE A 181 13.09 7.13 40.39
N LYS A 182 13.68 6.07 40.98
CA LYS A 182 13.35 4.68 40.65
C LYS A 182 11.88 4.35 40.93
N ASP A 183 11.36 4.76 42.08
CA ASP A 183 9.97 4.48 42.44
C ASP A 183 8.98 5.34 41.65
N TYR A 184 9.36 6.58 41.30
CA TYR A 184 8.63 7.41 40.34
C TYR A 184 8.48 6.72 38.98
N LEU A 185 9.59 6.25 38.40
CA LEU A 185 9.63 5.60 37.09
C LEU A 185 8.88 4.25 37.08
N LYS A 186 8.81 3.53 38.21
CA LYS A 186 7.98 2.31 38.32
C LYS A 186 6.48 2.59 38.23
N ASN A 187 5.98 3.65 38.87
CA ASN A 187 4.57 4.04 38.83
C ASN A 187 4.12 4.52 37.43
N CYS A 188 5.06 4.69 36.49
CA CYS A 188 4.78 5.08 35.11
C CYS A 188 3.92 4.07 34.35
N ILE A 189 4.03 2.76 34.66
CA ILE A 189 3.09 1.72 34.13
C ILE A 189 1.66 2.02 34.59
N ASP A 190 1.46 2.29 35.88
CA ASP A 190 0.13 2.52 36.45
C ASP A 190 -0.50 3.78 35.84
N TRP A 191 0.32 4.80 35.53
CA TRP A 191 -0.13 6.01 34.85
C TRP A 191 -0.49 5.79 33.38
N ILE A 192 0.33 5.08 32.60
CA ILE A 192 0.02 4.72 31.20
C ILE A 192 -1.25 3.85 31.14
N SER A 193 -1.39 2.87 32.04
CA SER A 193 -2.55 1.98 32.07
C SER A 193 -3.84 2.63 32.58
N THR A 194 -3.72 3.67 33.43
CA THR A 194 -4.87 4.50 33.87
C THR A 194 -5.26 5.52 32.80
N PHE A 195 -4.34 5.95 31.93
CA PHE A 195 -4.63 6.82 30.80
C PHE A 195 -5.40 6.04 29.72
N ASN A 196 -6.71 5.93 29.94
CA ASN A 196 -7.61 5.13 29.12
C ASN A 196 -7.69 5.73 27.71
N ASN A 197 -7.11 5.06 26.71
CA ASN A 197 -7.07 5.49 25.31
C ASN A 197 -8.46 5.38 24.63
N THR A 198 -9.41 6.18 25.11
CA THR A 198 -10.78 6.29 24.58
C THR A 198 -10.82 6.94 23.20
N ASN A 199 -9.85 7.79 22.87
CA ASN A 199 -9.72 8.49 21.58
C ASN A 199 -9.11 7.63 20.45
N ASN A 200 -9.50 6.35 20.36
CA ASN A 200 -8.98 5.43 19.35
C ASN A 200 -9.61 5.73 17.97
N SER A 201 -8.87 6.44 17.11
CA SER A 201 -9.40 6.98 15.84
C SER A 201 -9.08 6.06 14.66
N ARG A 202 -10.09 5.78 13.82
CA ARG A 202 -9.96 4.84 12.71
C ARG A 202 -9.33 5.49 11.47
N PRO A 203 -8.25 4.91 10.91
CA PRO A 203 -7.64 5.40 9.68
C PRO A 203 -8.65 5.42 8.54
N ARG A 204 -8.75 6.56 7.86
CA ARG A 204 -9.31 6.63 6.51
C ARG A 204 -8.18 6.31 5.53
N VAL A 205 -8.34 5.23 4.78
CA VAL A 205 -7.32 4.66 3.90
C VAL A 205 -7.73 4.87 2.45
N HIS A 206 -6.75 5.30 1.66
CA HIS A 206 -6.98 5.98 0.40
C HIS A 206 -5.86 5.60 -0.57
N MET A 207 -6.18 5.11 -1.77
CA MET A 207 -5.15 4.75 -2.75
C MET A 207 -5.48 5.30 -4.14
N PHE A 208 -4.45 5.83 -4.81
CA PHE A 208 -4.55 6.59 -6.05
C PHE A 208 -3.20 6.62 -6.75
N ALA A 209 -3.20 6.79 -8.07
CA ALA A 209 -1.99 7.02 -8.84
C ALA A 209 -1.97 8.40 -9.50
N ARG A 210 -0.77 8.80 -9.91
CA ARG A 210 -0.54 9.97 -10.78
C ARG A 210 0.57 9.64 -11.78
N LYS A 211 0.59 10.31 -12.93
CA LYS A 211 1.70 10.19 -13.89
C LYS A 211 3.02 10.50 -13.21
N ALA A 212 4.07 9.71 -13.47
CA ALA A 212 5.40 10.06 -12.97
C ALA A 212 5.89 11.34 -13.68
N PRO A 213 6.54 12.27 -12.96
CA PRO A 213 7.00 13.54 -13.55
C PRO A 213 8.20 13.38 -14.49
N ASP A 214 8.86 12.21 -14.44
CA ASP A 214 10.12 11.91 -15.13
C ASP A 214 10.03 10.75 -16.14
N ASP A 215 8.91 10.03 -16.19
CA ASP A 215 8.73 8.89 -17.11
C ASP A 215 7.24 8.72 -17.50
N ASP A 216 6.94 8.96 -18.77
CA ASP A 216 5.60 8.88 -19.35
C ASP A 216 4.99 7.45 -19.34
N SER A 217 5.84 6.43 -19.22
CA SER A 217 5.46 5.01 -19.11
C SER A 217 5.14 4.58 -17.68
N LYS A 218 5.30 5.46 -16.68
CA LYS A 218 5.17 5.15 -15.24
C LYS A 218 4.06 5.94 -14.56
N LEU A 219 3.56 5.33 -13.49
CA LEU A 219 2.71 5.99 -12.50
C LEU A 219 3.39 5.95 -11.14
N VAL A 220 3.13 6.96 -10.31
CA VAL A 220 3.42 6.95 -8.87
C VAL A 220 2.13 6.56 -8.15
N LEU A 221 1.98 5.27 -7.85
CA LEU A 221 0.91 4.75 -7.00
C LEU A 221 1.19 5.18 -5.56
N THR A 222 0.16 5.67 -4.86
CA THR A 222 0.26 6.22 -3.51
C THR A 222 -0.88 5.68 -2.66
N CYS A 223 -0.55 5.12 -1.51
CA CYS A 223 -1.49 4.91 -0.42
C CYS A 223 -1.31 5.99 0.65
N LEU A 224 -2.42 6.55 1.11
CA LEU A 224 -2.52 7.57 2.15
C LEU A 224 -3.43 7.03 3.26
N ALA A 225 -2.97 7.09 4.50
CA ALA A 225 -3.78 6.94 5.69
C ALA A 225 -3.88 8.30 6.39
N THR A 226 -5.07 8.66 6.88
CA THR A 226 -5.28 9.90 7.65
C THR A 226 -6.43 9.80 8.64
N GLY A 227 -6.37 10.57 9.73
CA GLY A 227 -7.39 10.53 10.79
C GLY A 227 -7.19 9.38 11.79
N PHE A 228 -5.98 8.83 11.89
CA PHE A 228 -5.67 7.73 12.81
C PHE A 228 -5.00 8.24 14.09
N TYR A 229 -5.32 7.55 15.18
CA TYR A 229 -4.71 7.68 16.50
C TYR A 229 -4.92 6.35 17.22
N PRO A 230 -3.93 5.73 17.90
CA PRO A 230 -2.57 6.21 18.20
C PRO A 230 -1.64 6.45 17.00
N ARG A 231 -0.39 6.86 17.28
CA ARG A 231 0.58 7.22 16.24
C ARG A 231 1.05 6.02 15.39
N ASP A 232 1.17 4.85 15.99
CA ASP A 232 1.80 3.70 15.35
C ASP A 232 0.89 3.02 14.33
N VAL A 233 1.36 2.98 13.09
CA VAL A 233 0.68 2.39 11.94
C VAL A 233 1.68 1.64 11.08
N GLN A 234 1.34 0.43 10.65
CA GLN A 234 2.06 -0.27 9.60
C GLN A 234 1.24 -0.20 8.33
N MET A 235 1.86 0.26 7.24
CA MET A 235 1.20 0.39 5.94
C MET A 235 2.14 -0.12 4.85
N ASN A 236 1.60 -0.84 3.86
CA ASN A 236 2.36 -1.37 2.73
C ASN A 236 1.49 -1.42 1.48
N ILE A 237 1.96 -0.84 0.37
CA ILE A 237 1.45 -1.16 -0.95
C ILE A 237 1.94 -2.56 -1.32
N ARG A 238 1.01 -3.38 -1.83
CA ARG A 238 1.24 -4.74 -2.25
C ARG A 238 0.86 -4.89 -3.71
N LEU A 239 1.60 -5.73 -4.41
CA LEU A 239 1.22 -6.25 -5.72
C LEU A 239 0.90 -7.74 -5.55
N TYR A 240 -0.33 -8.15 -5.88
CA TYR A 240 -0.82 -9.50 -5.59
C TYR A 240 -0.56 -9.93 -4.14
N ARG A 241 -0.89 -9.06 -3.17
CA ARG A 241 -0.63 -9.26 -1.72
C ARG A 241 0.83 -9.45 -1.30
N ASN A 242 1.81 -9.37 -2.20
CA ASN A 242 3.24 -9.30 -1.86
C ASN A 242 3.63 -7.84 -1.63
N ILE A 243 4.28 -7.54 -0.51
CA ILE A 243 4.82 -6.21 -0.22
C ILE A 243 5.87 -5.85 -1.28
N LEU A 244 5.79 -4.64 -1.84
CA LEU A 244 6.79 -4.13 -2.78
C LEU A 244 8.01 -3.59 -2.02
N GLU A 245 9.22 -3.79 -2.52
CA GLU A 245 10.44 -3.39 -1.80
C GLU A 245 10.75 -1.89 -1.96
N ASP A 246 10.67 -1.36 -3.19
CA ASP A 246 11.02 0.04 -3.53
C ASP A 246 9.96 1.09 -3.14
N GLN A 247 9.43 0.99 -1.92
CA GLN A 247 8.40 1.88 -1.39
C GLN A 247 8.99 3.08 -0.64
N THR A 248 8.54 4.29 -1.00
CA THR A 248 8.94 5.54 -0.36
C THR A 248 7.88 6.00 0.65
N SER A 249 8.26 6.07 1.93
CA SER A 249 7.41 6.61 3.02
C SER A 249 7.57 8.13 3.18
N SER A 250 6.50 8.83 3.59
CA SER A 250 6.56 10.25 3.99
C SER A 250 7.00 10.49 5.44
N GLY A 251 7.15 9.41 6.22
CA GLY A 251 7.01 9.43 7.67
C GLY A 251 5.57 9.72 8.12
N ILE A 252 5.28 9.45 9.39
CA ILE A 252 4.03 9.83 10.07
C ILE A 252 4.08 11.33 10.38
N ARG A 253 2.97 12.04 10.17
CA ARG A 253 2.84 13.49 10.34
C ARG A 253 1.57 13.83 11.11
N PRO A 254 1.58 14.86 11.99
CA PRO A 254 0.36 15.30 12.66
C PRO A 254 -0.60 16.03 11.71
N ASN A 255 -1.87 16.02 12.08
CA ASN A 255 -2.95 16.86 11.55
C ASN A 255 -3.32 17.95 12.57
N ASP A 256 -4.11 18.93 12.15
CA ASP A 256 -4.61 20.01 13.02
C ASP A 256 -5.66 19.55 14.05
N ASP A 257 -6.15 18.30 13.93
CA ASP A 257 -7.24 17.70 14.73
C ASP A 257 -6.74 16.69 15.79
N GLU A 258 -5.47 16.80 16.23
CA GLU A 258 -4.78 15.86 17.14
C GLU A 258 -4.58 14.44 16.56
N THR A 259 -4.97 14.15 15.31
CA THR A 259 -4.74 12.85 14.64
C THR A 259 -3.48 12.83 13.76
N PHE A 260 -3.16 11.68 13.18
CA PHE A 260 -2.01 11.49 12.30
C PHE A 260 -2.41 11.16 10.85
N GLN A 261 -1.44 11.39 9.95
CA GLN A 261 -1.45 10.98 8.55
C GLN A 261 -0.09 10.40 8.12
N MET A 262 -0.11 9.50 7.15
CA MET A 262 1.09 8.91 6.54
C MET A 262 0.77 8.54 5.09
N ARG A 263 1.73 8.75 4.17
CA ARG A 263 1.65 8.19 2.82
C ARG A 263 2.85 7.30 2.52
N ILE A 264 2.60 6.29 1.69
CA ILE A 264 3.63 5.47 1.04
C ILE A 264 3.36 5.51 -0.46
N SER A 265 4.42 5.61 -1.25
CA SER A 265 4.35 5.68 -2.72
C SER A 265 5.34 4.73 -3.38
N VAL A 266 5.00 4.21 -4.55
CA VAL A 266 5.84 3.34 -5.37
C VAL A 266 5.68 3.67 -6.86
N LYS A 267 6.76 3.57 -7.64
CA LYS A 267 6.71 3.72 -9.10
C LYS A 267 6.31 2.39 -9.74
N ILE A 268 5.25 2.41 -10.53
CA ILE A 268 4.72 1.24 -11.25
C ILE A 268 4.67 1.52 -12.75
N ASN A 269 4.61 0.48 -13.59
CA ASN A 269 4.33 0.67 -15.01
C ASN A 269 2.89 1.17 -15.19
N ARG A 270 2.68 2.13 -16.11
CA ARG A 270 1.35 2.66 -16.41
C ARG A 270 0.41 1.59 -16.96
N ASN A 271 0.97 0.68 -17.75
CA ASN A 271 0.27 -0.46 -18.34
C ASN A 271 0.42 -1.72 -17.46
N HIS A 272 0.53 -1.57 -16.14
CA HIS A 272 0.67 -2.72 -15.24
C HIS A 272 -0.68 -3.39 -14.97
N GLU A 273 -0.88 -4.56 -15.56
CA GLU A 273 -2.08 -5.39 -15.45
C GLU A 273 -2.07 -6.26 -14.19
N GLY A 274 -2.08 -5.64 -12.99
CA GLY A 274 -2.02 -6.43 -11.76
C GLY A 274 -2.67 -5.77 -10.56
N SER A 275 -3.22 -6.61 -9.68
CA SER A 275 -3.99 -6.19 -8.52
C SER A 275 -3.09 -5.56 -7.46
N TYR A 276 -3.12 -4.23 -7.36
CA TYR A 276 -2.50 -3.49 -6.27
C TYR A 276 -3.48 -3.30 -5.12
N ASP A 277 -3.01 -3.52 -3.90
CA ASP A 277 -3.76 -3.25 -2.68
C ASP A 277 -2.87 -2.59 -1.62
N CYS A 278 -3.44 -1.72 -0.80
CA CYS A 278 -2.77 -1.14 0.35
C CYS A 278 -3.23 -1.87 1.61
N LEU A 279 -2.32 -2.63 2.22
CA LEU A 279 -2.49 -3.22 3.53
C LEU A 279 -2.17 -2.17 4.60
N LEU A 280 -3.05 -2.03 5.57
CA LEU A 280 -2.84 -1.20 6.75
C LEU A 280 -3.23 -1.96 8.02
N ILE A 281 -2.34 -1.89 9.02
CA ILE A 281 -2.49 -2.46 10.36
C ILE A 281 -2.33 -1.30 11.37
N HIS A 282 -3.28 -1.19 12.29
CA HIS A 282 -3.36 -0.12 13.29
C HIS A 282 -4.27 -0.58 14.43
N SER A 283 -3.96 -0.24 15.69
CA SER A 283 -4.64 -0.77 16.89
C SER A 283 -6.12 -0.37 17.03
N SER A 284 -6.60 0.64 16.29
CA SER A 284 -8.04 0.98 16.20
C SER A 284 -8.88 0.02 15.33
N LEU A 285 -8.23 -0.93 14.66
CA LEU A 285 -8.83 -1.90 13.75
C LEU A 285 -8.85 -3.29 14.40
N THR A 286 -9.98 -3.98 14.28
CA THR A 286 -10.13 -5.37 14.75
C THR A 286 -9.47 -6.39 13.81
N GLU A 287 -9.18 -5.98 12.58
CA GLU A 287 -8.55 -6.78 11.53
C GLU A 287 -7.81 -5.84 10.55
N PRO A 288 -6.72 -6.28 9.90
CA PRO A 288 -6.02 -5.49 8.90
C PRO A 288 -6.92 -5.03 7.74
N VAL A 289 -6.87 -3.74 7.42
CA VAL A 289 -7.62 -3.17 6.29
C VAL A 289 -6.81 -3.32 5.01
N SER A 290 -7.44 -3.83 3.94
CA SER A 290 -6.87 -3.89 2.59
C SER A 290 -7.75 -3.09 1.63
N VAL A 291 -7.27 -1.93 1.20
CA VAL A 291 -7.93 -1.12 0.17
C VAL A 291 -7.36 -1.50 -1.19
N LYS A 292 -8.22 -1.82 -2.17
CA LYS A 292 -7.78 -2.12 -3.54
C LYS A 292 -7.65 -0.87 -4.40
N TRP A 293 -6.76 -0.92 -5.38
CA TRP A 293 -6.70 0.07 -6.46
C TRP A 293 -7.68 -0.36 -7.55
N GLU A 294 -8.88 0.21 -7.51
CA GLU A 294 -9.93 -0.08 -8.48
C GLU A 294 -9.73 0.78 -9.74
N LYS A 295 -9.25 0.13 -10.80
CA LYS A 295 -9.22 0.65 -12.16
C LYS A 295 -10.14 -0.17 -13.04
N HIS A 296 -11.02 0.53 -13.74
CA HIS A 296 -11.90 -0.04 -14.75
C HIS A 296 -11.50 0.49 -16.12
N PHE A 297 -11.66 -0.34 -17.15
CA PHE A 297 -11.33 0.01 -18.53
C PHE A 297 -12.47 -0.35 -19.47
N LEU A 298 -12.82 0.58 -20.36
CA LEU A 298 -13.71 0.33 -21.50
C LEU A 298 -12.93 0.66 -22.78
N HIS A 299 -12.62 -0.37 -23.56
CA HIS A 299 -11.78 -0.31 -24.76
C HIS A 299 -12.55 -0.79 -25.99
N TYR A 300 -12.67 0.04 -27.02
CA TYR A 300 -12.95 -0.42 -28.38
C TYR A 300 -11.65 -0.50 -29.18
N LYS A 301 -11.28 -1.72 -29.59
CA LYS A 301 -10.07 -2.04 -30.34
C LYS A 301 -10.45 -2.36 -31.78
N PHE A 302 -9.71 -1.82 -32.74
CA PHE A 302 -9.92 -2.00 -34.17
C PHE A 302 -8.61 -2.44 -34.83
N THR A 303 -8.69 -3.25 -35.88
CA THR A 303 -7.57 -3.58 -36.75
C THR A 303 -8.07 -3.76 -38.18
N VAL A 304 -7.42 -3.10 -39.14
CA VAL A 304 -7.66 -3.26 -40.58
C VAL A 304 -6.35 -3.58 -41.29
N LEU A 305 -6.42 -4.43 -42.31
CA LEU A 305 -5.27 -4.99 -43.04
C LEU A 305 -5.41 -4.72 -44.54
N THR A 306 -4.32 -4.34 -45.22
CA THR A 306 -4.32 -4.23 -46.70
C THR A 306 -4.31 -5.58 -47.41
N LYS A 307 -3.82 -6.64 -46.75
CA LYS A 307 -3.66 -7.98 -47.31
C LYS A 307 -4.15 -9.04 -46.32
N ALA A 308 -5.37 -9.52 -46.57
CA ALA A 308 -6.14 -10.38 -45.68
C ALA A 308 -6.12 -11.85 -46.17
N ASP A 309 -4.94 -12.45 -46.31
CA ASP A 309 -4.80 -13.81 -46.88
C ASP A 309 -5.45 -14.89 -45.97
N THR A 310 -5.24 -14.79 -44.66
CA THR A 310 -5.68 -15.77 -43.63
C THR A 310 -6.37 -15.12 -42.42
N PHE A 311 -6.44 -13.80 -42.39
CA PHE A 311 -7.07 -12.98 -41.35
C PHE A 311 -8.14 -12.10 -42.01
N PRO A 312 -9.21 -11.69 -41.30
CA PRO A 312 -10.21 -10.80 -41.89
C PRO A 312 -9.62 -9.42 -42.25
N GLU A 313 -10.11 -8.79 -43.33
CA GLU A 313 -9.69 -7.43 -43.77
C GLU A 313 -9.91 -6.40 -42.66
N PHE A 314 -10.95 -6.59 -41.84
CA PHE A 314 -11.32 -5.74 -40.72
C PHE A 314 -11.70 -6.59 -39.51
N SER A 315 -11.39 -6.10 -38.31
CA SER A 315 -11.88 -6.66 -37.05
C SER A 315 -12.05 -5.54 -36.03
N ALA A 316 -13.07 -5.65 -35.19
CA ALA A 316 -13.27 -4.73 -34.08
C ALA A 316 -13.96 -5.42 -32.90
N VAL A 317 -13.48 -5.12 -31.69
CA VAL A 317 -13.99 -5.67 -30.42
C VAL A 317 -14.13 -4.58 -29.37
N GLY A 318 -15.22 -4.64 -28.60
CA GLY A 318 -15.43 -3.86 -27.38
C GLY A 318 -15.12 -4.73 -26.17
N VAL A 319 -14.24 -4.27 -25.29
CA VAL A 319 -13.77 -4.98 -24.10
C VAL A 319 -13.99 -4.09 -22.87
N CYS A 320 -14.58 -4.63 -21.82
CA CYS A 320 -14.71 -3.98 -20.52
C CYS A 320 -14.12 -4.88 -19.44
N ASP A 321 -13.15 -4.37 -18.65
CA ASP A 321 -12.37 -5.12 -17.65
C ASP A 321 -11.97 -6.53 -18.15
N ASP A 322 -11.23 -6.54 -19.27
CA ASP A 322 -10.72 -7.72 -19.98
C ASP A 322 -11.76 -8.75 -20.49
N ARG A 323 -13.07 -8.49 -20.35
CA ARG A 323 -14.14 -9.27 -20.98
C ARG A 323 -14.60 -8.64 -22.28
N GLN A 324 -14.76 -9.44 -23.34
CA GLN A 324 -15.41 -8.98 -24.56
C GLN A 324 -16.89 -8.71 -24.29
N ILE A 325 -17.32 -7.47 -24.47
CA ILE A 325 -18.73 -7.04 -24.37
C ILE A 325 -19.38 -6.91 -25.73
N LYS A 326 -18.59 -6.67 -26.78
CA LYS A 326 -19.05 -6.52 -28.17
C LYS A 326 -18.02 -7.05 -29.15
N HIS A 327 -18.47 -7.53 -30.30
CA HIS A 327 -17.63 -7.73 -31.48
C HIS A 327 -18.35 -7.21 -32.73
N PHE A 328 -17.60 -6.83 -33.76
CA PHE A 328 -18.17 -6.47 -35.05
C PHE A 328 -18.25 -7.72 -35.94
N SER A 329 -19.45 -8.03 -36.46
CA SER A 329 -19.63 -9.07 -37.45
C SER A 329 -19.36 -8.50 -38.85
N ASP A 330 -18.36 -9.04 -39.56
CA ASP A 330 -18.07 -8.65 -40.94
C ASP A 330 -19.15 -9.15 -41.94
N GLU A 331 -19.91 -10.19 -41.55
CA GLU A 331 -21.02 -10.76 -42.32
C GLU A 331 -22.26 -9.85 -42.28
N GLU A 332 -22.73 -9.53 -41.07
CA GLU A 332 -23.92 -8.71 -40.83
C GLU A 332 -23.62 -7.19 -40.87
N ARG A 333 -22.34 -6.81 -40.80
CA ARG A 333 -21.82 -5.43 -40.75
C ARG A 333 -22.35 -4.59 -39.59
N VAL A 334 -22.60 -5.23 -38.45
CA VAL A 334 -23.10 -4.61 -37.22
C VAL A 334 -22.28 -5.04 -36.00
N TRP A 335 -22.37 -4.25 -34.94
CA TRP A 335 -21.88 -4.64 -33.62
C TRP A 335 -22.86 -5.61 -32.96
N ILE A 336 -22.36 -6.77 -32.56
CA ILE A 336 -23.07 -7.80 -31.80
C ILE A 336 -22.59 -7.73 -30.34
N LEU A 337 -23.54 -7.75 -29.41
CA LEU A 337 -23.30 -7.78 -27.97
C LEU A 337 -23.01 -9.23 -27.52
N THR A 338 -21.96 -9.45 -26.72
CA THR A 338 -21.73 -10.74 -26.03
C THR A 338 -22.39 -10.75 -24.66
N GLU A 339 -22.76 -11.94 -24.15
CA GLU A 339 -23.77 -12.20 -23.12
C GLU A 339 -23.85 -11.21 -21.93
N ASP A 340 -25.08 -10.92 -21.51
CA ASP A 340 -25.47 -9.71 -20.78
C ASP A 340 -25.16 -9.68 -19.27
N ASP A 341 -24.41 -8.65 -18.86
CA ASP A 341 -24.48 -8.03 -17.52
C ASP A 341 -24.84 -6.52 -17.61
N TRP A 342 -25.36 -6.07 -18.77
CA TRP A 342 -25.53 -4.65 -19.10
C TRP A 342 -27.00 -4.23 -19.15
N THR A 343 -27.43 -3.39 -18.19
CA THR A 343 -28.77 -2.74 -18.24
C THR A 343 -28.90 -1.76 -19.41
N GLU A 344 -27.80 -1.08 -19.76
CA GLU A 344 -27.67 -0.19 -20.91
C GLU A 344 -26.26 -0.35 -21.49
N PRO A 345 -26.06 -1.10 -22.60
CA PRO A 345 -24.73 -1.33 -23.15
C PRO A 345 -24.13 -0.04 -23.74
N PRO A 346 -22.79 0.07 -23.83
CA PRO A 346 -22.14 1.24 -24.39
C PRO A 346 -22.55 1.47 -25.86
N LYS A 347 -22.65 2.72 -26.31
CA LYS A 347 -22.94 3.00 -27.73
C LYS A 347 -21.78 2.51 -28.60
N ASP A 348 -22.13 2.19 -29.85
CA ASP A 348 -21.15 1.82 -30.86
C ASP A 348 -20.26 3.03 -31.22
N PRO A 349 -18.96 2.82 -31.49
CA PRO A 349 -18.07 3.88 -31.97
C PRO A 349 -18.53 4.48 -33.32
N PRO A 350 -18.21 5.75 -33.60
CA PRO A 350 -18.75 6.48 -34.76
C PRO A 350 -18.25 6.02 -36.13
N ASP A 351 -17.03 5.48 -36.20
CA ASP A 351 -16.36 5.22 -37.47
C ASP A 351 -16.65 3.78 -37.96
N SER A 352 -17.13 3.66 -39.19
CA SER A 352 -17.51 2.36 -39.81
C SER A 352 -16.29 1.59 -40.35
N ARG A 353 -16.50 0.30 -40.63
CA ARG A 353 -15.55 -0.56 -41.38
C ARG A 353 -14.96 0.15 -42.61
N ASP A 354 -15.81 0.77 -43.42
CA ASP A 354 -15.40 1.45 -44.66
C ASP A 354 -14.55 2.69 -44.41
N TRP A 355 -14.72 3.37 -43.27
CA TRP A 355 -13.80 4.44 -42.86
C TRP A 355 -12.38 3.90 -42.68
N PHE A 356 -12.21 2.82 -41.89
CA PHE A 356 -10.89 2.22 -41.66
C PHE A 356 -10.22 1.76 -42.97
N ILE A 357 -10.99 1.12 -43.86
CA ILE A 357 -10.52 0.69 -45.18
C ILE A 357 -10.12 1.88 -46.06
N HIS A 358 -10.89 2.97 -46.04
CA HIS A 358 -10.54 4.20 -46.75
C HIS A 358 -9.27 4.85 -46.19
N GLN A 359 -9.11 4.89 -44.85
CA GLN A 359 -7.92 5.45 -44.22
C GLN A 359 -6.67 4.64 -44.56
N ILE A 360 -6.68 3.31 -44.38
CA ILE A 360 -5.48 2.49 -44.67
C ILE A 360 -5.09 2.57 -46.16
N ARG A 361 -6.06 2.53 -47.09
CA ARG A 361 -5.80 2.70 -48.53
C ARG A 361 -5.23 4.08 -48.88
N THR A 362 -5.66 5.12 -48.16
CA THR A 362 -5.13 6.49 -48.32
C THR A 362 -3.69 6.59 -47.81
N LEU A 363 -3.40 6.03 -46.63
CA LEU A 363 -2.06 6.01 -46.03
C LEU A 363 -1.05 5.21 -46.88
N THR A 364 -1.47 4.12 -47.51
CA THR A 364 -0.62 3.26 -48.33
C THR A 364 -0.66 3.61 -49.83
N ASN A 365 -1.40 4.67 -50.21
CA ASN A 365 -1.67 5.06 -51.60
C ASN A 365 -2.13 3.88 -52.51
N CYS A 366 -2.92 2.96 -51.94
CA CYS A 366 -3.34 1.72 -52.59
C CYS A 366 -4.76 1.86 -53.16
N THR A 367 -4.88 1.84 -54.49
CA THR A 367 -6.14 2.14 -55.21
C THR A 367 -6.96 0.91 -55.60
N ASN A 368 -6.38 -0.30 -55.54
CA ASN A 368 -7.00 -1.56 -55.96
C ASN A 368 -7.04 -2.59 -54.82
N SER A 369 -7.80 -3.68 -54.99
CA SER A 369 -7.98 -4.75 -53.98
C SER A 369 -6.77 -5.69 -53.79
N GLN A 370 -5.59 -5.30 -54.27
CA GLN A 370 -4.33 -6.04 -54.11
C GLN A 370 -3.21 -5.03 -53.89
N CYS A 371 -2.97 -4.65 -52.63
CA CYS A 371 -1.76 -3.95 -52.26
C CYS A 371 -0.59 -4.95 -52.25
N SER A 372 0.60 -4.54 -52.71
CA SER A 372 1.77 -5.42 -52.79
C SER A 372 2.32 -5.81 -51.41
N GLU A 373 2.13 -4.94 -50.41
CA GLU A 373 2.64 -5.08 -49.05
C GLU A 373 1.50 -5.13 -48.03
N LEU A 374 1.76 -5.86 -46.95
CA LEU A 374 0.88 -5.93 -45.79
C LEU A 374 1.14 -4.71 -44.90
N HIS A 375 0.13 -3.87 -44.76
CA HIS A 375 0.08 -2.79 -43.79
C HIS A 375 -1.03 -3.05 -42.78
N VAL A 376 -0.85 -2.51 -41.58
CA VAL A 376 -1.77 -2.65 -40.46
C VAL A 376 -2.12 -1.27 -39.93
N LEU A 377 -3.41 -0.93 -39.87
CA LEU A 377 -3.89 0.24 -39.14
C LEU A 377 -4.74 -0.23 -37.97
N GLN A 378 -4.34 0.15 -36.76
CA GLN A 378 -5.01 -0.19 -35.51
C GLN A 378 -5.54 1.08 -34.85
N ARG A 379 -6.59 0.93 -34.04
CA ARG A 379 -7.11 1.99 -33.18
C ARG A 379 -7.54 1.44 -31.84
N ILE A 380 -7.29 2.18 -30.78
CA ILE A 380 -7.91 2.01 -29.48
C ILE A 380 -8.64 3.30 -29.08
N ILE A 381 -9.93 3.22 -28.80
CA ILE A 381 -10.75 4.34 -28.31
C ILE A 381 -11.54 3.91 -27.09
N GLY A 382 -11.58 4.75 -26.06
CA GLY A 382 -12.17 4.34 -24.79
C GLY A 382 -11.89 5.26 -23.62
N CYS A 383 -12.05 4.69 -22.43
CA CYS A 383 -11.72 5.34 -21.17
C CYS A 383 -11.23 4.36 -20.11
N GLU A 384 -10.44 4.90 -19.19
CA GLU A 384 -9.99 4.31 -17.95
C GLU A 384 -10.60 5.13 -16.81
N LEU A 385 -11.25 4.46 -15.86
CA LEU A 385 -11.81 5.07 -14.65
C LEU A 385 -11.04 4.54 -13.43
N GLU A 386 -10.38 5.46 -12.75
CA GLU A 386 -9.69 5.23 -11.48
C GLU A 386 -10.50 5.87 -10.35
N LYS A 387 -10.81 5.10 -9.31
CA LYS A 387 -11.55 5.61 -8.16
C LYS A 387 -10.61 6.30 -7.17
N LEU A 388 -10.94 7.54 -6.81
CA LEU A 388 -10.11 8.37 -5.95
C LEU A 388 -10.51 8.28 -4.45
N PRO A 389 -9.56 8.58 -3.54
CA PRO A 389 -9.70 8.63 -2.09
C PRO A 389 -11.00 9.19 -1.51
N ASP A 390 -11.45 10.32 -2.03
CA ASP A 390 -12.61 11.09 -1.57
C ASP A 390 -13.94 10.60 -2.17
N GLY A 391 -13.92 9.49 -2.91
CA GLY A 391 -15.06 8.98 -3.66
C GLY A 391 -15.29 9.69 -5.00
N THR A 392 -14.45 10.67 -5.37
CA THR A 392 -14.42 11.15 -6.76
C THR A 392 -13.80 10.09 -7.67
N VAL A 393 -13.86 10.31 -8.98
CA VAL A 393 -13.31 9.40 -9.99
C VAL A 393 -12.47 10.19 -10.98
N ASN A 394 -11.26 9.70 -11.21
CA ASN A 394 -10.36 10.18 -12.25
C ASN A 394 -10.68 9.43 -13.54
N LEU A 395 -11.15 10.15 -14.57
CA LEU A 395 -11.47 9.59 -15.87
C LEU A 395 -10.39 9.99 -16.88
N THR A 396 -9.62 9.02 -17.36
CA THR A 396 -8.75 9.21 -18.52
C THR A 396 -9.48 8.75 -19.77
N VAL A 397 -9.55 9.59 -20.80
CA VAL A 397 -10.12 9.25 -22.11
C VAL A 397 -9.03 9.24 -23.17
N PHE A 398 -9.17 8.38 -24.18
CA PHE A 398 -8.19 8.24 -25.26
C PHE A 398 -8.86 7.80 -26.56
N ASP A 399 -8.26 8.21 -27.67
CA ASP A 399 -8.54 7.75 -29.03
C ASP A 399 -7.22 7.81 -29.79
N GLU A 400 -6.58 6.66 -29.97
CA GLU A 400 -5.20 6.52 -30.45
C GLU A 400 -5.16 5.53 -31.61
N TYR A 401 -4.38 5.85 -32.64
CA TYR A 401 -4.13 5.01 -33.80
C TYR A 401 -2.66 4.62 -33.86
N GLY A 402 -2.41 3.35 -34.21
CA GLY A 402 -1.09 2.83 -34.56
C GLY A 402 -1.07 2.39 -36.02
N PHE A 403 0.04 2.59 -36.71
CA PHE A 403 0.23 2.23 -38.12
C PHE A 403 1.53 1.43 -38.28
N ASP A 404 1.44 0.24 -38.85
CA ASP A 404 2.53 -0.74 -39.00
C ASP A 404 3.28 -1.03 -37.68
N GLY A 405 2.57 -1.00 -36.56
CA GLY A 405 3.10 -1.23 -35.21
C GLY A 405 3.73 -0.02 -34.52
N GLU A 406 3.77 1.14 -35.18
CA GLU A 406 4.25 2.42 -34.61
C GLU A 406 3.09 3.31 -34.15
N ASP A 407 3.25 4.05 -33.05
CA ASP A 407 2.34 5.13 -32.65
C ASP A 407 2.19 6.15 -33.79
N PHE A 408 0.95 6.40 -34.24
CA PHE A 408 0.68 7.20 -35.44
C PHE A 408 0.04 8.56 -35.09
N ILE A 409 -1.18 8.56 -34.57
CA ILE A 409 -1.91 9.80 -34.25
C ILE A 409 -2.86 9.56 -33.06
N SER A 410 -3.11 10.60 -32.27
CA SER A 410 -4.01 10.54 -31.10
C SER A 410 -4.93 11.77 -31.03
N PHE A 411 -6.12 11.64 -30.47
CA PHE A 411 -7.07 12.75 -30.33
C PHE A 411 -6.98 13.41 -28.95
N ASN A 412 -6.90 14.73 -28.90
CA ASN A 412 -7.09 15.51 -27.68
C ASN A 412 -8.56 15.95 -27.57
N SER A 413 -9.29 15.35 -26.64
CA SER A 413 -10.72 15.64 -26.41
C SER A 413 -10.99 17.05 -25.91
N ASP A 414 -10.02 17.71 -25.27
CA ASP A 414 -10.20 19.05 -24.71
C ASP A 414 -10.15 20.11 -25.80
N THR A 415 -9.09 20.08 -26.63
CA THR A 415 -8.90 20.99 -27.77
C THR A 415 -9.72 20.59 -29.01
N MET A 416 -10.19 19.34 -29.09
CA MET A 416 -10.82 18.74 -30.27
C MET A 416 -9.89 18.69 -31.49
N GLN A 417 -8.59 18.57 -31.25
CA GLN A 417 -7.55 18.48 -32.27
C GLN A 417 -6.76 17.18 -32.11
N TRP A 418 -6.17 16.73 -33.21
CA TRP A 418 -5.31 15.57 -33.25
C TRP A 418 -3.85 15.94 -32.90
N ILE A 419 -3.10 14.98 -32.40
CA ILE A 419 -1.68 15.07 -32.07
C ILE A 419 -0.97 13.99 -32.87
N ASP A 420 -0.11 14.40 -33.80
CA ASP A 420 0.78 13.53 -34.55
C ASP A 420 1.85 12.94 -33.61
N LYS A 421 2.03 11.62 -33.67
CA LYS A 421 3.03 10.89 -32.88
C LYS A 421 4.29 10.59 -33.70
N ASN A 422 4.17 10.57 -35.02
CA ASN A 422 5.29 10.39 -35.95
C ASN A 422 5.15 11.29 -37.20
N PRO A 423 6.23 11.53 -37.97
CA PRO A 423 6.19 12.42 -39.15
C PRO A 423 5.23 12.00 -40.26
N LYS A 424 4.89 10.70 -40.39
CA LYS A 424 3.94 10.18 -41.40
C LYS A 424 2.52 10.68 -41.09
N ALA A 425 2.21 10.99 -39.83
CA ALA A 425 0.88 11.41 -39.41
C ALA A 425 0.55 12.88 -39.68
N LYS A 426 1.54 13.74 -40.00
CA LYS A 426 1.35 15.19 -40.08
C LYS A 426 0.26 15.62 -41.09
N GLU A 427 0.28 15.09 -42.30
CA GLU A 427 -0.75 15.39 -43.31
C GLU A 427 -2.14 14.87 -42.88
N THR A 428 -2.18 13.72 -42.20
CA THR A 428 -3.42 13.14 -41.65
C THR A 428 -4.00 14.02 -40.55
N LYS A 429 -3.15 14.53 -39.64
CA LYS A 429 -3.53 15.51 -38.62
C LYS A 429 -4.13 16.77 -39.25
N GLU A 430 -3.43 17.39 -40.21
CA GLU A 430 -3.91 18.62 -40.87
C GLU A 430 -5.28 18.41 -41.53
N LYS A 431 -5.52 17.25 -42.15
CA LYS A 431 -6.84 16.88 -42.69
C LYS A 431 -7.88 16.61 -41.60
N TRP A 432 -7.56 15.83 -40.57
CA TRP A 432 -8.51 15.41 -39.54
C TRP A 432 -8.88 16.54 -38.56
N ASP A 433 -8.01 17.52 -38.35
CA ASP A 433 -8.32 18.75 -37.59
C ASP A 433 -9.43 19.60 -38.27
N LEU A 434 -9.55 19.53 -39.60
CA LEU A 434 -10.62 20.20 -40.35
C LEU A 434 -11.98 19.50 -40.22
N HIS A 435 -12.04 18.25 -39.74
CA HIS A 435 -13.28 17.48 -39.58
C HIS A 435 -13.99 17.84 -38.26
N THR A 436 -14.32 19.12 -38.09
CA THR A 436 -14.82 19.69 -36.82
C THR A 436 -16.06 18.99 -36.26
N GLU A 437 -17.02 18.59 -37.10
CA GLU A 437 -18.20 17.83 -36.64
C GLU A 437 -17.87 16.40 -36.18
N ARG A 438 -16.91 15.71 -36.83
CA ARG A 438 -16.41 14.40 -36.36
C ARG A 438 -15.72 14.56 -35.01
N ASN A 439 -14.87 15.58 -34.85
CA ASN A 439 -14.15 15.83 -33.61
C ASN A 439 -15.09 16.20 -32.46
N LYS A 440 -16.18 16.94 -32.72
CA LYS A 440 -17.28 17.17 -31.74
C LYS A 440 -17.96 15.86 -31.35
N PHE A 441 -18.26 14.99 -32.32
CA PHE A 441 -18.88 13.68 -32.01
C PHE A 441 -17.96 12.81 -31.17
N LEU A 442 -16.67 12.73 -31.50
CA LEU A 442 -15.67 11.98 -30.71
C LEU A 442 -15.59 12.50 -29.27
N LYS A 443 -15.57 13.82 -29.07
CA LYS A 443 -15.66 14.43 -27.72
C LYS A 443 -16.94 14.02 -26.98
N TYR A 444 -18.09 13.99 -27.66
CA TYR A 444 -19.35 13.53 -27.06
C TYR A 444 -19.32 12.03 -26.72
N PHE A 445 -18.76 11.18 -27.59
CA PHE A 445 -18.60 9.75 -27.34
C PHE A 445 -17.73 9.49 -26.11
N LEU A 446 -16.52 10.06 -26.09
CA LEU A 446 -15.57 9.93 -24.96
C LEU A 446 -16.15 10.48 -23.65
N LYS A 447 -16.88 11.60 -23.68
CA LYS A 447 -17.57 12.14 -22.50
C LYS A 447 -18.63 11.19 -21.93
N ASN A 448 -19.31 10.40 -22.77
CA ASN A 448 -20.28 9.41 -22.32
C ASN A 448 -19.65 8.10 -21.83
N CYS A 449 -18.36 7.86 -22.12
CA CYS A 449 -17.66 6.65 -21.69
C CYS A 449 -17.73 6.45 -20.16
N MET A 450 -17.66 7.53 -19.38
CA MET A 450 -17.88 7.55 -17.94
C MET A 450 -19.23 6.94 -17.51
N ASN A 451 -20.31 7.25 -18.23
CA ASN A 451 -21.66 6.75 -17.92
C ASN A 451 -21.82 5.27 -18.25
N TRP A 452 -21.01 4.73 -19.15
CA TRP A 452 -21.00 3.31 -19.50
C TRP A 452 -20.14 2.52 -18.51
N ILE A 453 -18.88 2.93 -18.32
CA ILE A 453 -17.93 2.22 -17.46
C ILE A 453 -18.38 2.17 -15.99
N SER A 454 -19.10 3.19 -15.51
CA SER A 454 -19.70 3.20 -14.16
C SER A 454 -20.99 2.38 -14.01
N LYS A 455 -21.62 1.97 -15.13
CA LYS A 455 -22.78 1.07 -15.14
C LYS A 455 -22.40 -0.40 -15.30
N PHE A 456 -21.15 -0.69 -15.66
CA PHE A 456 -20.67 -2.07 -15.73
C PHE A 456 -20.56 -2.64 -14.31
N ASN A 457 -21.26 -3.74 -14.06
CA ASN A 457 -21.13 -4.48 -12.80
C ASN A 457 -20.56 -5.87 -13.11
N ASN A 458 -19.25 -6.01 -12.96
CA ASN A 458 -18.55 -7.25 -13.31
C ASN A 458 -18.73 -8.33 -12.23
N THR A 459 -19.93 -8.93 -12.20
CA THR A 459 -20.28 -9.97 -11.21
C THR A 459 -19.76 -11.35 -11.59
N LYS A 460 -19.46 -11.60 -12.87
CA LYS A 460 -18.91 -12.85 -13.40
C LYS A 460 -17.59 -13.18 -12.69
N ARG A 461 -17.56 -14.31 -11.97
CA ARG A 461 -16.39 -14.85 -11.28
C ARG A 461 -16.31 -16.34 -11.52
N ILE A 462 -15.26 -16.80 -12.17
CA ILE A 462 -15.03 -18.22 -12.49
C ILE A 462 -13.80 -18.68 -11.72
N SER A 463 -13.86 -19.85 -11.11
CA SER A 463 -12.76 -20.41 -10.32
C SER A 463 -11.75 -21.11 -11.21
N PRO A 464 -10.43 -20.87 -11.03
CA PRO A 464 -9.38 -21.57 -11.75
C PRO A 464 -9.38 -23.07 -11.47
N ASP A 465 -9.32 -23.87 -12.54
CA ASP A 465 -8.84 -25.25 -12.49
C ASP A 465 -7.32 -25.24 -12.45
N VAL A 466 -6.73 -25.96 -11.48
CA VAL A 466 -5.28 -26.01 -11.27
C VAL A 466 -4.76 -27.42 -11.46
N HIS A 467 -3.79 -27.55 -12.36
CA HIS A 467 -3.10 -28.79 -12.66
C HIS A 467 -1.61 -28.68 -12.34
N VAL A 468 -1.06 -29.70 -11.68
CA VAL A 468 0.38 -29.79 -11.38
C VAL A 468 0.96 -30.98 -12.15
N SER A 469 2.01 -30.72 -12.93
CA SER A 469 2.65 -31.68 -13.83
C SER A 469 4.17 -31.63 -13.69
N VAL A 470 4.84 -32.72 -14.06
CA VAL A 470 6.30 -32.83 -13.99
C VAL A 470 6.84 -33.50 -15.24
N ARG A 471 7.95 -32.97 -15.76
CA ARG A 471 8.77 -33.61 -16.80
C ARG A 471 10.24 -33.68 -16.37
N LYS A 472 11.03 -34.57 -16.98
CA LYS A 472 12.50 -34.52 -16.84
C LYS A 472 13.04 -33.18 -17.36
N ALA A 473 14.11 -32.67 -16.76
CA ALA A 473 14.84 -31.56 -17.37
C ALA A 473 15.55 -32.03 -18.66
N PRO A 474 15.61 -31.21 -19.74
CA PRO A 474 16.24 -31.62 -21.00
C PRO A 474 17.75 -31.86 -20.86
N ASP A 475 18.41 -31.11 -19.98
CA ASP A 475 19.88 -31.01 -19.93
C ASP A 475 20.50 -31.83 -18.77
N ASP A 476 19.67 -32.44 -17.90
CA ASP A 476 20.14 -33.06 -16.65
C ASP A 476 19.11 -34.06 -16.08
N ASP A 477 19.46 -35.35 -16.13
CA ASP A 477 18.64 -36.47 -15.62
C ASP A 477 18.45 -36.48 -14.08
N SER A 478 19.25 -35.72 -13.33
CA SER A 478 19.08 -35.53 -11.87
C SER A 478 18.00 -34.49 -11.52
N ASN A 479 17.55 -33.72 -12.52
CA ASN A 479 16.61 -32.63 -12.35
C ASN A 479 15.26 -32.88 -13.05
N LEU A 480 14.22 -32.31 -12.46
CA LEU A 480 12.85 -32.29 -12.94
C LEU A 480 12.42 -30.84 -13.20
N VAL A 481 11.48 -30.64 -14.12
CA VAL A 481 10.76 -29.37 -14.25
C VAL A 481 9.35 -29.60 -13.74
N LEU A 482 9.05 -28.98 -12.60
CA LEU A 482 7.72 -28.94 -11.99
C LEU A 482 6.98 -27.75 -12.58
N THR A 483 5.77 -27.99 -13.11
CA THR A 483 4.94 -26.99 -13.79
C THR A 483 3.54 -26.98 -13.17
N CYS A 484 3.09 -25.82 -12.71
CA CYS A 484 1.66 -25.58 -12.50
C CYS A 484 1.04 -24.90 -13.70
N LEU A 485 -0.21 -25.27 -13.99
CA LEU A 485 -1.11 -24.58 -14.91
C LEU A 485 -2.36 -24.22 -14.12
N ALA A 486 -2.74 -22.95 -14.11
CA ALA A 486 -4.09 -22.51 -13.81
C ALA A 486 -4.80 -22.18 -15.14
N THR A 487 -6.06 -22.56 -15.29
CA THR A 487 -6.88 -22.26 -16.48
C THR A 487 -8.36 -22.09 -16.08
N GLY A 488 -9.18 -21.55 -16.97
CA GLY A 488 -10.63 -21.43 -16.73
C GLY A 488 -11.02 -20.29 -15.79
N PHE A 489 -10.08 -19.41 -15.39
CA PHE A 489 -10.38 -18.36 -14.42
C PHE A 489 -10.81 -17.03 -15.06
N TYR A 490 -11.68 -16.33 -14.34
CA TYR A 490 -12.09 -14.95 -14.63
C TYR A 490 -12.49 -14.26 -13.32
N PRO A 491 -12.15 -12.98 -13.05
CA PRO A 491 -11.39 -12.02 -13.87
C PRO A 491 -9.95 -12.42 -14.22
N ARG A 492 -9.26 -11.57 -15.00
CA ARG A 492 -7.89 -11.83 -15.48
C ARG A 492 -6.84 -11.97 -14.37
N ASP A 493 -7.02 -11.26 -13.25
CA ASP A 493 -6.04 -11.18 -12.16
C ASP A 493 -5.90 -12.50 -11.37
N VAL A 494 -4.84 -13.26 -11.66
CA VAL A 494 -4.41 -14.43 -10.89
C VAL A 494 -2.96 -14.27 -10.40
N GLN A 495 -2.68 -14.84 -9.24
CA GLN A 495 -1.32 -15.06 -8.74
C GLN A 495 -1.11 -16.55 -8.51
N MET A 496 0.04 -17.06 -8.95
CA MET A 496 0.43 -18.45 -8.76
C MET A 496 1.90 -18.54 -8.36
N ASN A 497 2.23 -19.36 -7.37
CA ASN A 497 3.61 -19.62 -6.91
C ASN A 497 3.80 -21.11 -6.59
N ILE A 498 4.88 -21.71 -7.08
CA ILE A 498 5.36 -23.01 -6.57
C ILE A 498 6.11 -22.74 -5.27
N ARG A 499 5.76 -23.52 -4.25
CA ARG A 499 6.37 -23.47 -2.93
C ARG A 499 7.06 -24.79 -2.61
N LEU A 500 8.13 -24.71 -1.84
CA LEU A 500 8.76 -25.84 -1.16
C LEU A 500 8.53 -25.65 0.34
N ASN A 501 7.88 -26.61 0.98
CA ASN A 501 7.56 -26.55 2.42
C ASN A 501 6.84 -25.24 2.83
N ARG A 502 5.93 -24.74 1.97
CA ARG A 502 5.20 -23.46 2.07
C ARG A 502 6.02 -22.17 1.87
N ILE A 503 7.31 -22.26 1.52
CA ILE A 503 8.16 -21.11 1.16
C ILE A 503 8.18 -20.96 -0.37
N ASN A 504 7.97 -19.75 -0.89
CA ASN A 504 8.04 -19.47 -2.34
C ASN A 504 9.46 -19.71 -2.88
N LEU A 505 9.58 -20.27 -4.08
CA LEU A 505 10.87 -20.39 -4.78
C LEU A 505 11.15 -19.14 -5.63
N GLU A 506 12.42 -18.76 -5.79
CA GLU A 506 12.81 -17.54 -6.51
C GLU A 506 12.93 -17.78 -8.03
N ASP A 507 13.61 -18.86 -8.46
CA ASP A 507 13.93 -19.19 -9.87
C ASP A 507 12.73 -19.73 -10.68
N GLN A 508 11.55 -19.12 -10.55
CA GLN A 508 10.33 -19.54 -11.24
C GLN A 508 10.14 -18.81 -12.58
N THR A 509 9.92 -19.58 -13.65
CA THR A 509 9.59 -19.06 -14.98
C THR A 509 8.08 -18.98 -15.17
N SER A 510 7.54 -17.80 -15.44
CA SER A 510 6.12 -17.57 -15.78
C SER A 510 5.89 -17.53 -17.30
N SER A 511 4.70 -17.94 -17.76
CA SER A 511 4.27 -17.74 -19.16
C SER A 511 3.66 -16.38 -19.47
N GLY A 512 3.45 -15.55 -18.44
CA GLY A 512 2.40 -14.52 -18.43
C GLY A 512 0.99 -15.14 -18.40
N ILE A 513 -0.01 -14.29 -18.10
CA ILE A 513 -1.43 -14.62 -18.26
C ILE A 513 -1.78 -14.58 -19.75
N ARG A 514 -2.61 -15.52 -20.21
CA ARG A 514 -3.01 -15.67 -21.62
C ARG A 514 -4.51 -15.90 -21.70
N PRO A 515 -5.21 -15.34 -22.71
CA PRO A 515 -6.61 -15.64 -22.93
C PRO A 515 -6.81 -17.08 -23.41
N ASN A 516 -7.96 -17.64 -23.08
CA ASN A 516 -8.54 -18.84 -23.67
C ASN A 516 -9.60 -18.46 -24.71
N ASP A 517 -10.11 -19.45 -25.44
CA ASP A 517 -11.16 -19.27 -26.46
C ASP A 517 -12.57 -19.06 -25.85
N ASP A 518 -12.73 -19.35 -24.56
CA ASP A 518 -13.98 -19.33 -23.78
C ASP A 518 -14.14 -18.07 -22.90
N GLU A 519 -13.47 -16.97 -23.27
CA GLU A 519 -13.36 -15.71 -22.50
C GLU A 519 -12.66 -15.84 -21.13
N THR A 520 -12.16 -17.02 -20.74
CA THR A 520 -11.38 -17.19 -19.52
C THR A 520 -9.88 -16.98 -19.76
N PHE A 521 -9.09 -17.11 -18.70
CA PHE A 521 -7.64 -16.97 -18.75
C PHE A 521 -6.92 -18.24 -18.29
N GLN A 522 -5.68 -18.38 -18.74
CA GLN A 522 -4.73 -19.38 -18.29
C GLN A 522 -3.36 -18.77 -17.96
N MET A 523 -2.63 -19.40 -17.06
CA MET A 523 -1.26 -19.04 -16.68
C MET A 523 -0.51 -20.31 -16.28
N ARG A 524 0.75 -20.44 -16.69
CA ARG A 524 1.65 -21.46 -16.14
C ARG A 524 2.87 -20.85 -15.48
N ILE A 525 3.34 -21.50 -14.43
CA ILE A 525 4.65 -21.25 -13.81
C ILE A 525 5.43 -22.56 -13.78
N SER A 526 6.76 -22.48 -13.81
CA SER A 526 7.61 -23.67 -13.81
C SER A 526 8.94 -23.40 -13.12
N VAL A 527 9.47 -24.42 -12.44
CA VAL A 527 10.76 -24.36 -11.72
C VAL A 527 11.52 -25.67 -11.87
N LYS A 528 12.85 -25.58 -11.96
CA LYS A 528 13.75 -26.74 -12.02
C LYS A 528 14.03 -27.21 -10.58
N ILE A 529 13.75 -28.47 -10.29
CA ILE A 529 13.92 -29.06 -8.94
C ILE A 529 14.78 -30.31 -9.01
N ASN A 530 15.58 -30.55 -7.97
CA ASN A 530 16.36 -31.78 -7.87
C ASN A 530 15.42 -32.96 -7.55
N ARG A 531 15.55 -34.05 -8.31
CA ARG A 531 14.70 -35.25 -8.20
C ARG A 531 14.78 -35.94 -6.83
N ASN A 532 15.87 -35.74 -6.09
CA ASN A 532 16.14 -36.35 -4.79
C ASN A 532 15.88 -35.39 -3.62
N HIS A 533 15.36 -34.17 -3.86
CA HIS A 533 15.14 -33.20 -2.79
C HIS A 533 14.00 -33.64 -1.84
N GLU A 534 14.26 -33.65 -0.54
CA GLU A 534 13.24 -33.95 0.47
C GLU A 534 12.39 -32.71 0.78
N GLY A 535 11.07 -32.83 0.65
CA GLY A 535 10.14 -31.76 0.95
C GLY A 535 8.75 -32.00 0.34
N SER A 536 7.82 -31.09 0.67
CA SER A 536 6.49 -31.03 0.05
C SER A 536 6.47 -29.84 -0.89
N TYR A 537 6.29 -30.09 -2.19
CA TYR A 537 6.00 -29.03 -3.16
C TYR A 537 4.50 -28.81 -3.25
N ASP A 538 4.07 -27.56 -3.28
CA ASP A 538 2.67 -27.18 -3.50
C ASP A 538 2.55 -25.94 -4.38
N CYS A 539 1.47 -25.88 -5.15
CA CYS A 539 1.14 -24.71 -5.93
C CYS A 539 0.14 -23.84 -5.17
N LEU A 540 0.60 -22.71 -4.66
CA LEU A 540 -0.25 -21.68 -4.08
C LEU A 540 -0.85 -20.84 -5.20
N LEU A 541 -2.16 -20.70 -5.19
CA LEU A 541 -2.92 -19.92 -6.14
C LEU A 541 -3.84 -18.95 -5.39
N ILE A 542 -3.80 -17.67 -5.78
CA ILE A 542 -4.67 -16.63 -5.26
C ILE A 542 -5.41 -16.01 -6.43
N HIS A 543 -6.74 -16.02 -6.37
CA HIS A 543 -7.62 -15.53 -7.42
C HIS A 543 -8.90 -14.95 -6.80
N SER A 544 -9.47 -13.90 -7.39
CA SER A 544 -10.56 -13.12 -6.78
C SER A 544 -11.93 -13.80 -6.72
N SER A 545 -12.10 -14.94 -7.42
CA SER A 545 -13.28 -15.80 -7.30
C SER A 545 -13.18 -16.85 -6.18
N LEU A 546 -12.00 -17.02 -5.57
CA LEU A 546 -11.81 -17.93 -4.45
C LEU A 546 -12.02 -17.20 -3.12
N THR A 547 -12.68 -17.85 -2.15
CA THR A 547 -12.82 -17.33 -0.78
C THR A 547 -11.52 -17.40 0.00
N GLU A 548 -10.70 -18.42 -0.28
CA GLU A 548 -9.38 -18.65 0.31
C GLU A 548 -8.36 -19.04 -0.77
N PRO A 549 -7.04 -18.82 -0.55
CA PRO A 549 -6.00 -19.28 -1.47
C PRO A 549 -6.03 -20.81 -1.67
N ALA A 550 -6.08 -21.27 -2.91
CA ALA A 550 -5.97 -22.70 -3.22
C ALA A 550 -4.50 -23.16 -3.10
N SER A 551 -4.27 -24.37 -2.57
CA SER A 551 -2.95 -24.99 -2.47
C SER A 551 -3.00 -26.42 -3.01
N VAL A 552 -2.54 -26.60 -4.25
CA VAL A 552 -2.53 -27.91 -4.92
C VAL A 552 -1.17 -28.58 -4.73
N LYS A 553 -1.12 -29.59 -3.87
CA LYS A 553 0.12 -30.32 -3.56
C LYS A 553 0.55 -31.21 -4.72
N TRP A 554 1.86 -31.25 -4.98
CA TRP A 554 2.45 -32.33 -5.74
C TRP A 554 2.54 -33.58 -4.86
N GLY A 555 1.81 -34.64 -5.23
CA GLY A 555 1.84 -35.92 -4.51
C GLY A 555 3.17 -36.65 -4.72
N LYS A 556 3.71 -37.24 -3.63
CA LYS A 556 4.84 -38.18 -3.75
C LYS A 556 4.45 -39.30 -4.72
N TYR A 557 5.28 -39.55 -5.73
CA TYR A 557 5.08 -40.63 -6.68
C TYR A 557 4.92 -41.97 -5.96
N HIS A 558 3.77 -42.64 -6.15
CA HIS A 558 3.79 -44.10 -6.20
C HIS A 558 4.68 -44.49 -7.38
N LYS A 559 5.60 -45.45 -7.17
CA LYS A 559 6.36 -46.08 -8.25
C LYS A 559 5.38 -46.70 -9.25
N PHE A 560 5.18 -46.07 -10.40
CA PHE A 560 4.89 -46.83 -11.60
C PHE A 560 6.20 -47.49 -12.04
N SER A 561 6.20 -48.81 -12.03
CA SER A 561 7.24 -49.63 -12.64
C SER A 561 7.31 -49.32 -14.13
N LEU A 562 8.54 -49.17 -14.64
CA LEU A 562 8.80 -49.30 -16.07
C LEU A 562 8.68 -50.79 -16.42
N GLU A 563 7.70 -51.11 -17.26
CA GLU A 563 7.78 -52.16 -18.29
C GLU A 563 7.56 -51.49 -19.65
#